data_AF-A0A8T5PW99-F1
#
_entry.id   AF-A0A8T5PW99-F1
#
_cell.length_a   1.000
_cell.length_b   1.000
_cell.length_c   1.000
_cell.angle_alpha   90.00
_cell.angle_beta   90.00
_cell.angle_gamma   90.00
#
_symmetry.space_group_name_H-M   'P 1'
#
loop_
_entity.id
_entity.type
_entity.pdbx_description
1 polymer ?
#
loop_
_entity_poly.entity_id
_entity_poly.type
_entity_poly.pdbx_seq_one_letter_code
_entity_poly.pdbx_strand_id
1 'polypeptide(L)'
;MYSIDITETANKFLDKVPKKDREGILKKLYSIRFEPFHFVKRLEGTKLWRLRIQDYRAVLEIIIKGNKIIVVRIGHRKDIYKRL
;
A
#
# COMPACT_ATOMS: atom_id res chain seq x y z
N MET A 1 -12.80 2.81 -10.96
CA MET A 1 -11.41 3.23 -10.68
C MET A 1 -11.36 3.84 -9.28
N TYR A 2 -10.38 3.45 -8.47
CA TYR A 2 -10.20 3.95 -7.11
C TYR A 2 -9.21 5.11 -7.06
N SER A 3 -9.49 6.14 -6.26
CA SER A 3 -8.51 7.16 -5.88
C SER A 3 -7.50 6.56 -4.89
N ILE A 4 -6.30 7.15 -4.81
CA ILE A 4 -5.27 6.74 -3.84
C ILE A 4 -4.85 7.95 -3.04
N ASP A 5 -4.99 7.84 -1.72
CA ASP A 5 -4.45 8.78 -0.75
C ASP A 5 -3.30 8.11 -0.01
N ILE A 6 -2.14 8.76 0.01
CA ILE A 6 -0.96 8.26 0.71
C ILE A 6 -0.84 9.04 2.03
N THR A 7 -0.90 8.32 3.15
CA THR A 7 -0.76 8.94 4.47
C THR A 7 0.64 9.52 4.66
N GLU A 8 0.78 10.46 5.60
CA GLU A 8 2.09 11.03 5.95
C GLU A 8 3.10 9.95 6.35
N THR A 9 2.67 8.94 7.10
CA THR A 9 3.50 7.79 7.49
C THR A 9 4.03 7.02 6.28
N ALA A 10 3.19 6.77 5.28
CA ALA A 10 3.60 6.10 4.05
C ALA A 10 4.50 7.00 3.18
N ASN A 11 4.23 8.32 3.11
CA ASN A 11 5.09 9.27 2.41
C ASN A 11 6.48 9.36 3.04
N LYS A 12 6.58 9.45 4.38
CA LYS A 12 7.87 9.42 5.11
C LYS A 12 8.70 8.18 4.81
N PHE A 13 8.07 7.05 4.47
CA PHE A 13 8.79 5.87 4.00
C PHE A 13 9.28 6.03 2.56
N LEU A 14 8.41 6.51 1.66
CA LEU A 14 8.76 6.77 0.27
C LEU A 14 9.90 7.79 0.10
N ASP A 15 9.99 8.77 1.00
CA ASP A 15 11.06 9.78 1.00
C ASP A 15 12.43 9.20 1.38
N LYS A 16 12.45 8.06 2.09
CA LYS A 16 13.68 7.42 2.58
C LYS A 16 14.22 6.32 1.68
N VAL A 17 13.41 5.81 0.75
CA VAL A 17 13.84 4.73 -0.15
C VAL A 17 14.52 5.31 -1.41
N PRO A 18 15.42 4.53 -2.06
CA PRO A 18 16.02 4.93 -3.32
C PRO A 18 14.97 5.30 -4.38
N LYS A 19 15.29 6.27 -5.25
CA LYS A 19 14.37 6.78 -6.29
C LYS A 19 13.73 5.66 -7.13
N LYS A 20 14.53 4.67 -7.54
CA LYS A 20 14.08 3.51 -8.32
C LYS A 20 13.02 2.69 -7.57
N ASP A 21 13.20 2.49 -6.28
CA ASP A 21 12.26 1.75 -5.44
C ASP A 21 10.98 2.54 -5.23
N ARG A 22 11.09 3.84 -4.97
CA ARG A 22 9.94 4.76 -4.87
C ARG A 22 9.08 4.70 -6.14
N GLU A 23 9.70 4.79 -7.31
CA GLU A 23 9.01 4.70 -8.61
C GLU A 23 8.34 3.33 -8.80
N GLY A 24 9.04 2.24 -8.46
CA GLY A 24 8.46 0.89 -8.50
C GLY A 24 7.26 0.72 -7.57
N ILE A 25 7.33 1.31 -6.38
CA ILE A 25 6.24 1.29 -5.40
C ILE A 25 5.03 2.06 -5.91
N LEU A 26 5.22 3.30 -6.36
CA LEU A 26 4.15 4.14 -6.89
C LEU A 26 3.52 3.51 -8.14
N LYS A 27 4.33 3.01 -9.08
CA LYS A 27 3.81 2.30 -10.27
C LYS A 27 2.90 1.14 -9.88
N LYS A 28 3.31 0.32 -8.90
CA LYS A 28 2.48 -0.80 -8.46
C LYS A 28 1.21 -0.33 -7.74
N LEU A 29 1.28 0.67 -6.86
CA LEU A 29 0.10 1.23 -6.20
C LEU A 29 -0.92 1.76 -7.21
N TYR A 30 -0.47 2.53 -8.21
CA TYR A 30 -1.38 3.11 -9.20
C TYR A 30 -1.95 2.05 -10.15
N SER A 31 -1.23 0.96 -10.41
CA SER A 31 -1.73 -0.13 -11.27
C SER A 31 -2.98 -0.85 -10.72
N ILE A 32 -3.17 -0.85 -9.40
CA ILE A 32 -4.27 -1.62 -8.78
C ILE A 32 -5.59 -0.84 -8.72
N ARG A 33 -5.64 0.41 -9.19
CA ARG A 33 -6.81 1.29 -9.05
C ARG A 33 -8.05 0.78 -9.76
N PHE A 34 -7.92 -0.07 -10.78
CA PHE A 34 -9.07 -0.58 -11.52
C PHE A 34 -9.71 -1.78 -10.82
N GLU A 35 -8.88 -2.72 -10.35
CA GLU A 35 -9.33 -3.96 -9.71
C GLU A 35 -8.49 -4.29 -8.47
N PRO A 36 -8.60 -3.50 -7.38
CA PRO A 36 -7.67 -3.60 -6.26
C PRO A 36 -7.70 -4.98 -5.59
N PHE A 37 -8.88 -5.59 -5.48
CA PHE A 37 -9.09 -6.88 -4.82
C PHE A 37 -8.39 -8.06 -5.51
N HIS A 38 -8.01 -7.94 -6.79
CA HIS A 38 -7.21 -8.95 -7.48
C HIS A 38 -5.75 -8.98 -6.98
N PHE A 39 -5.25 -7.86 -6.46
CA PHE A 39 -3.83 -7.69 -6.12
C PHE A 39 -3.55 -7.70 -4.63
N VAL A 40 -4.58 -7.60 -3.79
CA VAL A 40 -4.44 -7.48 -2.35
C VAL A 40 -4.93 -8.74 -1.62
N LYS A 41 -4.38 -8.97 -0.43
CA LYS A 41 -4.90 -9.98 0.51
C LYS A 41 -5.28 -9.31 1.80
N ARG A 42 -6.40 -9.73 2.41
CA ARG A 42 -6.80 -9.22 3.72
C ARG A 42 -5.78 -9.61 4.78
N LEU A 43 -5.52 -8.71 5.73
CA LEU A 43 -4.75 -9.02 6.93
C LEU A 43 -5.68 -9.66 7.96
N GLU A 44 -5.33 -10.85 8.44
CA GLU A 44 -6.10 -11.58 9.46
C GLU A 44 -6.35 -10.70 10.69
N GLY A 45 -7.55 -10.83 11.26
CA GLY A 45 -7.96 -10.07 12.44
C GLY A 45 -8.22 -8.57 12.20
N THR A 46 -8.12 -8.05 10.97
CA THR A 46 -8.31 -6.62 10.69
C THR A 46 -9.26 -6.34 9.52
N LYS A 47 -9.58 -5.06 9.30
CA LYS A 47 -10.25 -4.55 8.08
C LYS A 47 -9.25 -4.09 7.00
N LEU A 48 -7.96 -4.27 7.24
CA LEU A 48 -6.89 -3.80 6.37
C LEU A 48 -6.49 -4.87 5.35
N TRP A 49 -5.87 -4.39 4.29
CA TRP A 49 -5.39 -5.18 3.16
C TRP A 49 -3.89 -5.02 3.01
N ARG A 50 -3.24 -6.03 2.43
CA ARG A 50 -1.83 -6.00 2.06
C ARG A 50 -1.70 -6.11 0.55
N LEU A 51 -0.91 -5.20 -0.02
CA LEU A 51 -0.32 -5.30 -1.35
C LEU A 51 1.15 -5.72 -1.27
N ARG A 52 1.57 -6.69 -2.09
CA ARG A 52 2.99 -7.08 -2.25
C ARG A 52 3.62 -6.27 -3.38
N ILE A 53 4.78 -5.66 -3.14
CA ILE A 53 5.44 -4.77 -4.11
C ILE A 53 6.95 -5.03 -4.08
N GLN A 54 7.44 -5.96 -4.91
CA GLN A 54 8.84 -6.41 -4.83
C GLN A 54 9.22 -6.62 -3.35
N ASP A 55 10.38 -6.16 -2.87
CA ASP A 55 10.81 -6.37 -1.48
C ASP A 55 10.03 -5.59 -0.41
N TYR A 56 9.01 -4.85 -0.82
CA TYR A 56 8.14 -4.06 0.03
C TYR A 56 6.73 -4.65 0.14
N ARG A 57 5.99 -4.15 1.14
CA ARG A 57 4.54 -4.33 1.28
C ARG A 57 3.92 -2.96 1.52
N ALA A 58 2.67 -2.81 1.09
CA ALA A 58 1.83 -1.69 1.49
C ALA A 58 0.63 -2.23 2.26
N VAL A 59 0.31 -1.60 3.38
CA VAL A 59 -0.94 -1.81 4.12
C VAL A 59 -1.93 -0.76 3.67
N LEU A 60 -3.10 -1.22 3.30
CA LEU A 60 -4.13 -0.44 2.64
C LEU A 60 -5.44 -0.56 3.40
N GLU A 61 -6.18 0.53 3.46
CA GLU A 61 -7.61 0.52 3.73
C GLU A 61 -8.33 0.78 2.40
N ILE A 62 -9.31 -0.05 2.06
CA ILE A 62 -10.07 0.07 0.81
C ILE A 62 -11.52 0.40 1.15
N ILE A 63 -11.92 1.62 0.83
CA ILE A 63 -13.28 2.13 1.06
C ILE A 63 -14.07 1.93 -0.23
N ILE A 64 -14.89 0.87 -0.25
CA ILE A 64 -15.68 0.45 -1.43
C ILE A 64 -16.68 1.53 -1.83
N LYS A 65 -17.48 2.03 -0.88
CA LYS A 65 -18.53 3.04 -1.17
C LYS A 65 -17.97 4.33 -1.77
N GLY A 66 -16.72 4.68 -1.46
CA GLY A 66 -16.06 5.91 -1.90
C GLY A 66 -15.04 5.69 -3.02
N ASN A 67 -14.89 4.47 -3.54
CA ASN A 67 -13.83 4.11 -4.50
C ASN A 67 -12.46 4.68 -4.09
N LYS A 68 -12.05 4.46 -2.84
CA LYS A 68 -10.84 5.07 -2.28
C LYS A 68 -9.91 4.03 -1.67
N ILE A 69 -8.62 4.12 -1.95
CA ILE A 69 -7.55 3.34 -1.33
C ILE A 69 -6.72 4.30 -0.49
N ILE A 70 -6.63 4.03 0.82
CA ILE A 70 -5.76 4.76 1.73
C ILE A 70 -4.52 3.91 1.97
N VAL A 71 -3.35 4.43 1.59
CA VAL A 71 -2.05 3.77 1.85
C VAL A 71 -1.63 4.12 3.27
N VAL A 72 -1.98 3.26 4.22
CA VAL A 72 -1.74 3.45 5.66
C VAL A 72 -0.26 3.36 5.98
N ARG A 73 0.45 2.39 5.38
CA ARG A 73 1.87 2.17 5.65
C ARG A 73 2.56 1.48 4.49
N ILE A 74 3.82 1.81 4.26
CA ILE A 74 4.71 1.09 3.35
C ILE A 74 5.94 0.67 4.17
N GLY A 75 6.46 -0.52 3.89
CA GLY A 75 7.62 -1.04 4.62
C GLY A 75 8.26 -2.21 3.90
N HIS A 76 9.52 -2.49 4.25
CA HIS A 76 10.19 -3.69 3.80
C HIS A 76 9.45 -4.94 4.31
N ARG A 77 9.42 -6.01 3.52
CA ARG A 77 8.71 -7.25 3.86
C ARG A 77 9.06 -7.81 5.26
N LYS A 78 10.29 -7.58 5.72
CA LYS A 78 10.85 -8.09 6.98
C LYS A 78 10.43 -7.28 8.22
N ASP A 79 9.96 -6.05 8.04
CA ASP A 79 9.73 -5.11 9.16
C ASP A 79 8.30 -4.58 9.25
N ILE A 80 7.49 -4.72 8.21
CA ILE A 80 6.20 -4.02 8.11
C ILE A 80 5.19 -4.38 9.20
N TYR A 81 5.31 -5.56 9.80
CA TYR A 81 4.40 -6.06 10.85
C TYR A 81 4.89 -5.83 12.27
N LYS A 82 6.12 -5.35 12.48
CA LYS A 82 6.68 -5.20 13.84
C LYS A 82 5.99 -4.11 14.69
N ARG A 83 5.07 -3.33 14.10
CA ARG A 83 4.34 -2.22 14.75
C ARG A 83 2.94 -2.05 14.14
N LEU A 84 2.25 -3.14 13.80
CA LEU A 84 0.86 -3.12 13.35
C LEU A 84 -0.06 -3.59 14.46
#